data_AF-A0A7Z9BLS3-F1
#
_entry.id   AF-A0A7Z9BLS3-F1
#
_cell.length_a   1.000
_cell.length_b   1.000
_cell.length_c   1.000
_cell.angle_alpha   90.00
_cell.angle_beta   90.00
_cell.angle_gamma   90.00
#
_symmetry.space_group_name_H-M   'P 1'
#
loop_
_entity.id
_entity.type
_entity.pdbx_description
1 polymer ?
#
loop_
_entity_poly.entity_id
_entity_poly.type
_entity_poly.pdbx_seq_one_letter_code
_entity_poly.pdbx_strand_id
1 'polypeptide(L)'
;MANLLSRTTETINQLKQQALDIVNEASALELTIFELFGETEVTIPALDEMKSAAEDAESSYSQLSNIQLQIAKAQHQASPDMLQLLERAIARTQARIPALERSIEEVKMEYNLPSAPRTEVTGLHASHDVIVDQPKS
;
A
#
# COMPACT_ATOMS: atom_id res chain seq x y z
N MET A 1 -14.47 -9.25 -17.18
CA MET A 1 -13.89 -7.88 -17.17
C MET A 1 -13.17 -7.69 -18.49
N ALA A 2 -13.13 -6.50 -19.09
CA ALA A 2 -12.18 -6.25 -20.19
C ALA A 2 -10.80 -6.72 -19.71
N ASN A 3 -10.12 -7.58 -20.47
CA ASN A 3 -9.02 -8.45 -20.02
C ASN A 3 -7.81 -7.70 -19.43
N LEU A 4 -7.92 -7.18 -18.20
CA LEU A 4 -6.75 -6.95 -17.36
C LEU A 4 -6.20 -8.33 -17.01
N LEU A 5 -4.90 -8.53 -17.18
CA LEU A 5 -4.21 -9.74 -16.76
C LEU A 5 -4.52 -9.98 -15.27
N SER A 6 -4.75 -11.24 -14.88
CA SER A 6 -5.08 -11.61 -13.48
C SER A 6 -4.07 -11.01 -12.49
N ARG A 7 -2.79 -11.08 -12.81
CA ARG A 7 -1.68 -10.51 -12.04
C ARG A 7 -1.80 -9.00 -11.80
N THR A 8 -2.24 -8.24 -12.80
CA THR A 8 -2.46 -6.78 -12.66
C THR A 8 -3.62 -6.50 -11.71
N THR A 9 -4.69 -7.28 -11.81
CA THR A 9 -5.85 -7.17 -10.91
C THR A 9 -5.48 -7.51 -9.47
N GLU A 10 -4.71 -8.58 -9.25
CA GLU A 10 -4.18 -8.96 -7.95
C GLU A 10 -3.32 -7.85 -7.33
N THR A 11 -2.40 -7.30 -8.12
CA THR A 11 -1.54 -6.18 -7.68
C THR A 11 -2.37 -4.96 -7.26
N ILE A 12 -3.38 -4.57 -8.05
CA ILE A 12 -4.27 -3.45 -7.72
C ILE A 12 -5.00 -3.71 -6.40
N ASN A 13 -5.54 -4.91 -6.23
CA ASN A 13 -6.31 -5.26 -5.03
C ASN A 13 -5.41 -5.28 -3.78
N GLN A 14 -4.17 -5.79 -3.90
CA GLN A 14 -3.18 -5.74 -2.83
C GLN A 14 -2.85 -4.30 -2.43
N LEU A 15 -2.55 -3.43 -3.41
CA LEU A 15 -2.24 -2.02 -3.14
C LEU A 15 -3.41 -1.26 -2.52
N LYS A 16 -4.64 -1.58 -2.93
CA LYS A 16 -5.85 -1.03 -2.29
C LYS A 16 -5.98 -1.48 -0.85
N GLN A 17 -5.72 -2.76 -0.56
CA GLN A 17 -5.78 -3.26 0.80
C GLN A 17 -4.72 -2.58 1.67
N GLN A 18 -3.48 -2.50 1.20
CA GLN A 18 -2.40 -1.78 1.91
C GLN A 18 -2.75 -0.31 2.16
N ALA A 19 -3.34 0.37 1.17
CA ALA A 19 -3.80 1.74 1.37
C ALA A 19 -4.89 1.83 2.45
N LEU A 20 -5.86 0.91 2.49
CA LEU A 20 -6.87 0.87 3.55
C LEU A 20 -6.26 0.57 4.93
N ASP A 21 -5.28 -0.32 4.99
CA ASP A 21 -4.57 -0.66 6.22
C ASP A 21 -3.85 0.58 6.77
N ILE A 22 -3.16 1.35 5.92
CA ILE A 22 -2.53 2.63 6.28
C ILE A 22 -3.57 3.65 6.76
N VAL A 23 -4.71 3.81 6.06
CA VAL A 23 -5.79 4.72 6.51
C VAL A 23 -6.24 4.36 7.92
N ASN A 24 -6.52 3.08 8.17
CA ASN A 24 -6.99 2.61 9.46
C ASN A 24 -5.94 2.84 10.54
N GLU A 25 -4.68 2.50 10.25
CA GLU A 25 -3.59 2.56 11.22
C GLU A 25 -3.20 3.99 11.57
N ALA A 26 -3.05 4.87 10.58
CA ALA A 26 -2.77 6.28 10.80
C ALA A 26 -3.90 6.95 11.59
N SER A 27 -5.17 6.70 11.23
CA SER A 27 -6.32 7.27 11.95
C SER A 27 -6.41 6.77 13.39
N ALA A 28 -6.13 5.49 13.62
CA ALA A 28 -6.12 4.93 14.97
C ALA A 28 -4.97 5.51 15.81
N LEU A 29 -3.81 5.74 15.21
CA LEU A 29 -2.66 6.32 15.87
C LEU A 29 -2.88 7.81 16.22
N GLU A 30 -3.41 8.59 15.28
CA GLU A 30 -3.85 9.97 15.52
C GLU A 30 -4.78 10.04 16.74
N LEU A 31 -5.83 9.21 16.75
CA LEU A 31 -6.78 9.13 17.86
C LEU A 31 -6.09 8.74 19.16
N THR A 32 -5.20 7.74 19.14
CA THR A 32 -4.47 7.28 20.33
C THR A 32 -3.60 8.40 20.91
N ILE A 33 -2.90 9.16 20.07
CA ILE A 33 -2.06 10.29 20.50
C ILE A 33 -2.95 11.36 21.15
N PHE A 34 -4.06 11.70 20.51
CA PHE A 34 -5.02 12.66 21.03
C PHE A 34 -5.60 12.23 22.40
N GLU A 35 -6.00 10.97 22.53
CA GLU A 35 -6.60 10.45 23.77
C GLU A 35 -5.61 10.38 24.94
N LEU A 36 -4.35 10.03 24.67
CA LEU A 36 -3.33 9.86 25.72
C LEU A 36 -2.63 11.18 26.10
N PHE A 37 -2.38 12.05 25.13
CA PHE A 37 -1.53 13.24 25.31
C PHE A 37 -2.27 14.55 25.06
N GLY A 38 -3.47 14.51 24.45
CA GLY A 38 -4.21 15.69 24.03
C GLY A 38 -3.63 16.37 22.79
N GLU A 39 -4.31 17.41 22.33
CA GLU A 39 -3.82 18.31 21.28
C GLU A 39 -3.07 19.48 21.94
N THR A 40 -1.75 19.51 21.75
CA THR A 40 -0.82 20.48 22.33
C THR A 40 0.20 20.90 21.27
N GLU A 41 0.93 21.99 21.49
CA GLU A 41 2.00 22.42 20.55
C GLU A 41 3.03 21.32 20.25
N VAL A 42 3.22 20.37 21.18
CA VAL A 42 4.15 19.23 21.00
C VAL A 42 3.52 18.12 20.16
N THR A 43 2.21 17.87 20.29
CA THR A 43 1.52 16.75 19.63
C THR A 43 0.93 17.11 18.27
N ILE A 44 0.67 18.39 18.01
CA ILE A 44 0.12 18.89 16.73
C ILE A 44 0.90 18.35 15.51
N PRO A 45 2.25 18.39 15.46
CA PRO A 45 2.99 17.87 14.30
C PRO A 45 2.70 16.40 14.00
N ALA A 46 2.62 15.56 15.03
CA ALA A 46 2.36 14.13 14.87
C ALA A 46 0.89 13.86 14.47
N LEU A 47 -0.06 14.63 15.02
CA LEU A 47 -1.47 14.53 14.64
C LEU A 47 -1.68 14.92 13.16
N ASP A 48 -1.10 16.06 12.74
CA ASP A 48 -1.15 16.52 11.35
C ASP A 48 -0.46 15.53 10.40
N GLU A 49 0.65 14.92 10.82
CA GLU A 49 1.34 13.90 10.04
C GLU A 49 0.49 12.65 9.84
N MET A 50 -0.12 12.13 10.90
CA MET A 50 -1.00 10.95 10.81
C MET A 50 -2.24 11.20 9.97
N LYS A 51 -2.86 12.38 10.14
CA LYS A 51 -3.97 12.80 9.29
C LYS A 51 -3.55 12.89 7.81
N SER A 52 -2.41 13.51 7.54
CA SER A 52 -1.88 13.62 6.18
C SER A 52 -1.59 12.25 5.58
N ALA A 53 -1.04 11.32 6.36
CA ALA A 53 -0.77 9.95 5.91
C ALA A 53 -2.07 9.20 5.55
N ALA A 54 -3.13 9.36 6.36
CA ALA A 54 -4.44 8.79 6.09
C ALA A 54 -5.07 9.37 4.81
N GLU A 55 -5.10 10.70 4.66
CA GLU A 55 -5.65 11.38 3.47
C GLU A 55 -4.91 10.97 2.19
N ASP A 56 -3.59 10.86 2.28
CA ASP A 56 -2.78 10.38 1.18
C ASP A 56 -3.18 8.95 0.80
N ALA A 57 -3.21 8.03 1.77
CA ALA A 57 -3.55 6.63 1.53
C ALA A 57 -4.97 6.47 0.95
N GLU A 58 -5.93 7.23 1.45
CA GLU A 58 -7.29 7.31 0.91
C GLU A 58 -7.29 7.75 -0.56
N SER A 59 -6.49 8.76 -0.90
CA SER A 59 -6.35 9.25 -2.27
C SER A 59 -5.83 8.16 -3.22
N SER A 60 -4.84 7.38 -2.78
CA SER A 60 -4.32 6.23 -3.54
C SER A 60 -5.38 5.15 -3.76
N TYR A 61 -6.11 4.78 -2.70
CA TYR A 61 -7.20 3.81 -2.78
C TYR A 61 -8.28 4.26 -3.76
N SER A 62 -8.72 5.52 -3.62
CA SER A 62 -9.77 6.11 -4.44
C SER A 62 -9.37 6.19 -5.91
N GLN A 63 -8.13 6.59 -6.21
CA GLN A 63 -7.62 6.66 -7.57
C GLN A 63 -7.62 5.28 -8.24
N LEU A 64 -7.06 4.26 -7.56
CA LEU A 64 -7.03 2.88 -8.09
C LEU A 64 -8.43 2.32 -8.27
N SER A 65 -9.36 2.60 -7.35
CA SER A 65 -10.74 2.16 -7.43
C SER A 65 -11.51 2.78 -8.58
N ASN A 66 -11.36 4.08 -8.78
CA ASN A 66 -12.00 4.79 -9.87
C ASN A 66 -11.51 4.31 -11.23
N ILE A 67 -10.19 4.14 -11.41
CA ILE A 67 -9.62 3.66 -12.68
C ILE A 67 -10.08 2.23 -12.98
N GLN A 68 -10.03 1.32 -12.00
CA GLN A 68 -10.47 -0.06 -12.18
C GLN A 68 -11.95 -0.14 -12.54
N LEU A 69 -12.81 0.69 -11.92
CA LEU A 69 -14.22 0.77 -12.27
C LEU A 69 -14.45 1.30 -13.69
N GLN A 70 -13.70 2.32 -14.12
CA GLN A 70 -13.79 2.83 -15.48
C GLN A 70 -13.38 1.77 -16.51
N ILE A 71 -12.31 1.01 -16.25
CA ILE A 71 -11.88 -0.10 -17.11
C ILE A 71 -12.96 -1.18 -17.19
N ALA A 72 -13.60 -1.52 -16.06
CA ALA A 72 -14.69 -2.48 -16.04
C ALA A 72 -15.91 -2.00 -16.86
N LYS A 73 -16.23 -0.71 -16.80
CA LYS A 73 -17.32 -0.08 -17.57
C LYS A 73 -17.05 0.03 -19.06
N ALA A 74 -15.79 0.02 -19.49
CA ALA A 74 -15.44 0.08 -20.92
C ALA A 74 -15.85 -1.20 -21.70
N GLN A 75 -16.21 -2.29 -20.99
CA GLN A 75 -16.88 -3.53 -21.44
C GLN A 75 -16.35 -4.30 -22.68
N HIS A 76 -15.38 -3.78 -23.45
CA HIS A 76 -14.76 -4.46 -24.59
C HIS A 76 -13.25 -4.24 -24.70
N GLN A 77 -12.77 -2.99 -24.58
CA GLN A 77 -11.34 -2.69 -24.62
C GLN A 77 -11.05 -1.39 -23.86
N ALA A 78 -10.22 -1.46 -22.82
CA ALA A 78 -9.69 -0.25 -22.19
C ALA A 78 -8.82 0.50 -23.21
N SER A 79 -8.93 1.83 -23.27
CA SER A 79 -8.06 2.61 -24.14
C SER A 79 -6.61 2.54 -23.66
N PRO A 80 -5.62 2.71 -24.56
CA PRO A 80 -4.21 2.79 -24.16
C PRO A 80 -3.96 3.86 -23.08
N ASP A 81 -4.66 4.99 -23.15
CA ASP A 81 -4.57 6.07 -22.16
C ASP A 81 -5.07 5.64 -20.77
N MET A 82 -6.15 4.86 -20.71
CA MET A 82 -6.65 4.31 -19.44
C MET A 82 -5.68 3.29 -18.83
N LEU A 83 -5.04 2.47 -19.67
CA LEU A 83 -4.03 1.51 -19.22
C LEU A 83 -2.77 2.23 -18.72
N GLN A 84 -2.30 3.27 -19.43
CA GLN A 84 -1.19 4.10 -18.96
C GLN A 84 -1.52 4.83 -17.65
N LEU A 85 -2.75 5.33 -17.51
CA LEU A 85 -3.20 5.97 -16.27
C LEU A 85 -3.19 4.97 -15.12
N LEU A 86 -3.63 3.73 -15.35
CA LEU A 86 -3.58 2.65 -14.38
C LEU A 86 -2.14 2.31 -13.98
N GLU A 87 -1.24 2.14 -14.95
CA GLU A 87 0.18 1.83 -14.70
C GLU A 87 0.86 2.92 -13.84
N ARG A 88 0.61 4.20 -14.15
CA ARG A 88 1.14 5.32 -13.36
C ARG A 88 0.57 5.34 -11.95
N ALA A 89 -0.73 5.06 -11.79
CA ALA A 89 -1.35 4.99 -10.48
C ALA A 89 -0.77 3.84 -9.64
N ILE A 90 -0.57 2.66 -10.24
CA ILE A 90 0.10 1.52 -9.59
C ILE A 90 1.51 1.90 -9.13
N ALA A 91 2.33 2.44 -10.03
CA ALA A 91 3.72 2.80 -9.73
C ALA A 91 3.82 3.87 -8.63
N ARG A 92 2.94 4.88 -8.66
CA ARG A 92 2.89 5.92 -7.62
C ARG A 92 2.48 5.34 -6.27
N THR A 93 1.44 4.51 -6.22
CA THR A 93 0.98 3.91 -4.97
C THR A 93 2.05 2.98 -4.38
N GLN A 94 2.71 2.17 -5.21
CA GLN A 94 3.83 1.31 -4.80
C GLN A 94 4.99 2.11 -4.20
N ALA A 95 5.33 3.25 -4.80
CA ALA A 95 6.39 4.11 -4.27
C ALA A 95 6.01 4.82 -2.98
N ARG A 96 4.71 5.11 -2.77
CA ARG A 96 4.24 5.89 -1.63
C ARG A 96 3.98 5.06 -0.37
N ILE A 97 3.45 3.84 -0.51
CA ILE A 97 3.13 2.95 0.62
C ILE A 97 4.29 2.83 1.63
N PRO A 98 5.54 2.52 1.23
CA PRO A 98 6.64 2.35 2.18
C PRO A 98 7.02 3.62 2.95
N ALA A 99 6.78 4.79 2.35
CA ALA A 99 7.04 6.06 3.02
C ALA A 99 5.98 6.36 4.09
N LEU A 100 4.70 6.04 3.80
CA LEU A 100 3.61 6.21 4.75
C LEU A 100 3.71 5.22 5.92
N GLU A 101 4.01 3.95 5.63
CA GLU A 101 4.29 2.94 6.65
C GLU A 101 5.45 3.38 7.56
N ARG A 102 6.51 3.97 6.99
CA ARG A 102 7.62 4.49 7.78
C ARG A 102 7.21 5.65 8.68
N SER A 103 6.45 6.62 8.17
CA SER A 103 5.96 7.76 8.94
C SER A 103 5.14 7.30 10.16
N ILE A 104 4.22 6.34 9.96
CA ILE A 104 3.45 5.73 11.05
C ILE A 104 4.37 5.12 12.10
N GLU A 105 5.37 4.35 11.68
CA GLU A 105 6.29 3.68 12.60
C GLU A 105 7.19 4.67 13.36
N GLU A 106 7.64 5.74 12.70
CA GLU A 106 8.41 6.81 13.33
C GLU A 106 7.61 7.50 14.43
N VAL A 107 6.34 7.83 14.18
CA VAL A 107 5.46 8.42 15.18
C VAL A 107 5.21 7.44 16.34
N LYS A 108 4.98 6.14 16.08
CA LYS A 108 4.86 5.17 17.19
C LYS A 108 6.10 5.12 18.07
N MET A 109 7.29 5.16 17.47
CA MET A 109 8.55 5.17 18.20
C MET A 109 8.71 6.44 19.04
N GLU A 110 8.37 7.60 18.49
CA GLU A 110 8.42 8.88 19.19
C GLU A 110 7.57 8.86 20.48
N TYR A 111 6.37 8.28 20.41
CA TYR A 111 5.42 8.21 21.53
C TYR A 111 5.50 6.91 22.34
N ASN A 112 6.50 6.04 22.09
CA ASN A 112 6.66 4.72 22.72
C ASN A 112 5.40 3.83 22.64
N LEU A 113 4.69 3.87 21.52
CA LEU A 113 3.49 3.08 21.25
C LEU A 113 3.85 1.74 20.55
N PRO A 114 3.00 0.70 20.66
CA PRO A 114 3.29 -0.60 20.07
C PRO A 114 3.40 -0.54 18.53
N SER A 115 4.56 -0.93 17.99
CA SER A 115 4.78 -1.16 16.56
C SER A 115 4.32 -2.56 16.14
N ALA A 116 3.88 -2.72 14.88
CA ALA A 116 3.65 -4.07 14.34
C ALA A 116 4.97 -4.85 14.33
N PRO A 117 4.96 -6.18 14.53
CA PRO A 117 6.18 -6.97 14.36
C PRO A 117 6.68 -6.79 12.92
N ARG A 118 7.94 -6.39 12.74
CA ARG A 118 8.62 -6.47 11.43
C ARG A 118 8.45 -7.90 10.94
N THR A 119 7.59 -8.10 9.97
CA THR A 119 7.49 -9.40 9.32
C THR A 119 8.78 -9.53 8.52
N GLU A 120 9.75 -10.28 9.05
CA GLU A 120 10.89 -10.72 8.26
C GLU A 120 10.31 -11.41 7.02
N VAL A 121 10.58 -10.84 5.85
CA VAL A 121 10.27 -11.47 4.58
C VAL A 121 11.22 -12.66 4.49
N THR A 122 10.85 -13.78 5.13
CA THR A 122 11.55 -15.05 5.00
C THR A 122 11.56 -15.37 3.53
N GLY A 123 12.74 -15.25 2.92
CA GLY A 123 12.96 -15.49 1.52
C GLY A 123 12.31 -16.80 1.12
N LEU A 124 11.36 -16.69 0.19
CA LEU A 124 10.84 -17.82 -0.56
C LEU A 124 12.01 -18.38 -1.36
N HIS A 125 12.77 -19.29 -0.74
CA HIS A 125 13.69 -20.17 -1.42
C HIS A 125 12.84 -21.03 -2.36
N ALA A 126 12.61 -20.52 -3.57
CA ALA A 126 12.16 -21.32 -4.67
C ALA A 126 13.27 -22.34 -4.94
N SER A 127 13.07 -23.55 -4.43
CA SER A 127 13.71 -24.76 -4.95
C SER A 127 13.40 -24.84 -6.43
N HIS A 128 14.31 -24.32 -7.25
CA HIS A 128 14.40 -24.68 -8.65
C HIS A 128 15.06 -26.06 -8.70
N ASP A 129 14.22 -27.09 -8.82
CA ASP A 129 14.58 -28.30 -9.53
C ASP A 129 15.20 -27.89 -10.87
N VAL A 130 16.50 -28.11 -11.01
CA VAL A 130 17.15 -28.21 -12.31
C VAL A 130 17.79 -29.59 -12.37
N ILE A 131 17.05 -30.48 -13.01
CA ILE A 131 17.55 -31.71 -13.61
C ILE A 131 18.70 -31.31 -14.54
N VAL A 132 19.93 -31.71 -14.20
CA VAL A 132 21.02 -31.81 -15.19
C VAL A 132 21.56 -33.23 -15.17
N ASP A 133 21.09 -33.96 -16.16
CA ASP A 133 21.69 -35.16 -16.74
C ASP A 133 23.17 -34.90 -17.09
N GLN A 134 24.05 -35.78 -16.61
CA GLN A 134 25.43 -35.92 -17.09
C GLN A 134 25.79 -37.41 -17.07
N PRO A 135 26.25 -37.98 -18.19
CA PRO A 135 26.67 -39.36 -18.26
C PRO A 135 28.09 -39.52 -17.72
N LYS A 136 28.39 -40.65 -17.06
CA LYS A 136 29.77 -41.10 -16.84
C LYS A 136 29.95 -42.54 -17.32
N SER A 137 31.07 -42.65 -18.05
CA SER A 137 31.73 -43.78 -18.72
C SER A 137 31.52 -45.18 -18.16
#